data_AF-A0A091RX56-F1
#
_entry.id   AF-A0A091RX56-F1
#
_cell.length_a   1.000
_cell.length_b   1.000
_cell.length_c   1.000
_cell.angle_alpha   90.00
_cell.angle_beta   90.00
_cell.angle_gamma   90.00
#
_symmetry.space_group_name_H-M   'P 1'
#
loop_
_entity.id
_entity.type
_entity.pdbx_description
1 polymer ?
#
loop_
_entity_poly.entity_id
_entity_poly.type
_entity_poly.pdbx_seq_one_letter_code
_entity_poly.pdbx_strand_id
1 'polypeptide(L)'
;GHGKCDCGKCKCDEGWYGEACQYPTTCNLTRKKSNEMCKNSQDIICSGAGICQCGRCKCANSEGNGLVYGKFCECDDRECIDDETEEICTGHGKCYCGNCYCEAGWHGDKCEFQCDITPWEIKKRCTSPDGKICSNRGTCVCGECTCHDVDPTGDWGDIHGDTCECDERNCKAVYDRYSDDFCSGHGQCNCGRCDCKEGWTGKKCEHPRSCPLSPEESAKKCQGNSNLPCSGRGK
;
A
#
# COMPACT_ATOMS: atom_id res chain seq x y z
N GLY A 1 37.12 6.18 19.90
CA GLY A 1 37.28 6.33 18.43
C GLY A 1 38.73 6.13 18.07
N HIS A 2 39.03 5.81 16.82
CA HIS A 2 40.40 5.57 16.30
C HIS A 2 40.96 6.80 15.57
N GLY A 3 40.72 7.98 16.15
CA GLY A 3 41.10 9.25 15.54
C GLY A 3 40.44 10.45 16.24
N LYS A 4 40.74 11.64 15.72
CA LYS A 4 40.19 12.93 16.17
C LYS A 4 39.44 13.62 15.04
N CYS A 5 38.30 14.25 15.34
CA CYS A 5 37.58 15.08 14.38
C CYS A 5 38.24 16.46 14.28
N ASP A 6 38.57 16.88 13.07
CA ASP A 6 39.10 18.21 12.78
C ASP A 6 38.39 18.79 11.55
N CYS A 7 37.69 19.92 11.74
CA CYS A 7 36.92 20.60 10.68
C CYS A 7 36.02 19.67 9.84
N GLY A 8 35.31 18.73 10.48
CA GLY A 8 34.39 17.82 9.80
C GLY A 8 35.05 16.63 9.09
N LYS A 9 36.38 16.46 9.21
CA LYS A 9 37.11 15.29 8.72
C LYS A 9 37.76 14.53 9.88
N CYS A 10 37.85 13.21 9.78
CA CYS A 10 38.57 12.42 10.78
C CYS A 10 40.07 12.36 10.47
N LYS A 11 40.89 12.76 11.44
CA LYS A 11 42.32 12.46 11.49
C LYS A 11 42.50 11.13 12.22
N CYS A 12 42.80 10.07 11.47
CA CYS A 12 42.93 8.73 12.02
C CYS A 12 44.22 8.53 12.80
N ASP A 13 44.11 7.74 13.88
CA ASP A 13 45.26 7.26 14.63
C ASP A 13 46.10 6.31 13.75
N GLU A 14 47.38 6.14 14.10
CA GLU A 14 48.26 5.23 13.39
C GLU A 14 47.67 3.81 13.34
N GLY A 15 47.67 3.21 12.14
CA GLY A 15 47.07 1.89 11.92
C GLY A 15 45.60 1.89 11.51
N TRP A 16 44.96 3.06 11.34
CA TRP A 16 43.55 3.18 10.93
C TRP A 16 43.37 4.13 9.74
N TYR A 17 42.35 3.88 8.93
CA TYR A 17 42.01 4.71 7.77
C TYR A 17 40.51 4.65 7.41
N GLY A 18 40.10 5.49 6.45
CA GLY A 18 38.71 5.69 6.02
C GLY A 18 38.13 6.99 6.57
N GLU A 19 37.00 7.43 6.00
CA GLU A 19 36.35 8.72 6.34
C GLU A 19 36.01 8.86 7.85
N ALA A 20 35.75 7.75 8.52
CA ALA A 20 35.45 7.68 9.95
C ALA A 20 36.49 6.84 10.74
N CYS A 21 37.67 6.61 10.16
CA CYS A 21 38.72 5.75 10.74
C CYS A 21 38.23 4.34 11.08
N GLN A 22 37.35 3.82 10.23
CA GLN A 22 36.65 2.56 10.48
C GLN A 22 37.45 1.33 10.05
N TYR A 23 38.50 1.47 9.23
CA TYR A 23 39.26 0.33 8.70
C TYR A 23 40.67 0.25 9.31
N PRO A 24 41.10 -0.92 9.81
CA PRO A 24 42.48 -1.12 10.23
C PRO A 24 43.40 -1.33 9.01
N THR A 25 44.60 -0.76 9.04
CA THR A 25 45.60 -0.93 7.97
C THR A 25 46.21 -2.32 7.96
N THR A 26 46.32 -2.96 9.12
CA THR A 26 46.81 -4.34 9.28
C THR A 26 45.70 -5.25 9.76
N CYS A 27 45.60 -6.46 9.19
CA CYS A 27 44.63 -7.45 9.63
C CYS A 27 45.26 -8.64 10.34
N ASN A 28 44.91 -8.80 11.63
CA ASN A 28 45.35 -9.93 12.46
C ASN A 28 44.36 -11.11 12.46
N LEU A 29 43.33 -11.06 11.60
CA LEU A 29 42.31 -12.10 11.48
C LEU A 29 42.60 -13.01 10.30
N THR A 30 42.29 -14.30 10.44
CA THR A 30 42.24 -15.19 9.28
C THR A 30 41.07 -14.81 8.38
N ARG A 31 41.16 -15.13 7.09
CA ARG A 31 40.08 -14.85 6.11
C ARG A 31 38.73 -15.43 6.57
N LYS A 32 38.73 -16.63 7.17
CA LYS A 32 37.51 -17.26 7.69
C LYS A 32 36.87 -16.42 8.80
N LYS A 33 37.64 -16.05 9.83
CA LYS A 33 37.16 -15.23 10.96
C LYS A 33 36.73 -13.83 10.52
N SER A 34 37.48 -13.22 9.59
CA SER A 34 37.10 -11.94 8.99
C SER A 34 35.75 -12.04 8.29
N ASN A 35 35.56 -13.05 7.44
CA ASN A 35 34.32 -13.23 6.69
C ASN A 35 33.12 -13.50 7.61
N GLU A 36 33.28 -14.28 8.68
CA GLU A 36 32.23 -14.54 9.67
C GLU A 36 31.68 -13.23 10.28
N MET A 37 32.51 -12.21 10.48
CA MET A 37 32.09 -10.90 11.01
C MET A 37 31.40 -9.99 9.98
N CYS A 38 31.53 -10.31 8.68
CA CYS A 38 30.95 -9.55 7.57
C CYS A 38 29.66 -10.16 7.03
N LYS A 39 29.21 -11.29 7.57
CA LYS A 39 27.96 -11.93 7.15
C LYS A 39 26.75 -11.26 7.81
N ASN A 40 25.70 -11.05 7.01
CA ASN A 40 24.39 -10.61 7.50
C ASN A 40 23.55 -11.81 7.99
N SER A 41 22.27 -11.57 8.31
CA SER A 41 21.33 -12.60 8.78
C SER A 41 21.03 -13.71 7.76
N GLN A 42 21.33 -13.48 6.49
CA GLN A 42 21.16 -14.42 5.38
C GLN A 42 22.49 -15.11 5.01
N ASP A 43 23.51 -15.02 5.87
CA ASP A 43 24.87 -15.55 5.62
C ASP A 43 25.61 -14.90 4.43
N ILE A 44 25.09 -13.78 3.89
CA ILE A 44 25.69 -13.06 2.76
C ILE A 44 26.75 -12.09 3.27
N ILE A 45 27.96 -12.19 2.72
CA ILE A 45 29.08 -11.31 3.06
C ILE A 45 28.85 -9.93 2.43
N CYS A 46 28.78 -8.90 3.28
CA CYS A 46 28.59 -7.51 2.86
C CYS A 46 27.44 -7.31 1.87
N SER A 47 26.36 -8.07 2.06
CA SER A 47 25.14 -8.05 1.21
C SER A 47 25.41 -8.19 -0.29
N GLY A 48 26.60 -8.69 -0.69
CA GLY A 48 27.04 -8.71 -2.09
C GLY A 48 27.41 -7.34 -2.68
N ALA A 49 27.23 -6.25 -1.93
CA ALA A 49 27.44 -4.87 -2.38
C ALA A 49 28.76 -4.26 -1.84
N GLY A 50 29.71 -5.10 -1.44
CA GLY A 50 30.99 -4.65 -0.91
C GLY A 50 32.00 -5.77 -0.70
N ILE A 51 33.18 -5.37 -0.24
CA ILE A 51 34.30 -6.29 0.05
C ILE A 51 34.51 -6.34 1.57
N CYS A 52 34.62 -7.55 2.12
CA CYS A 52 34.97 -7.72 3.53
C CYS A 52 36.48 -7.53 3.75
N GLN A 53 36.83 -6.54 4.57
CA GLN A 53 38.20 -6.27 4.97
C GLN A 53 38.31 -6.26 6.49
N CYS A 54 39.00 -7.27 7.02
CA CYS A 54 39.28 -7.43 8.44
C CYS A 54 38.04 -7.32 9.36
N GLY A 55 37.00 -8.07 8.99
CA GLY A 55 35.73 -8.13 9.73
C GLY A 55 34.83 -6.91 9.58
N ARG A 56 35.10 -6.05 8.58
CA ARG A 56 34.27 -4.89 8.26
C ARG A 56 34.01 -4.82 6.76
N CYS A 57 32.81 -4.37 6.39
CA CYS A 57 32.45 -4.21 4.99
C CYS A 57 32.92 -2.87 4.45
N LYS A 58 33.54 -2.91 3.27
CA LYS A 58 33.84 -1.74 2.45
C LYS A 58 32.89 -1.77 1.25
N CYS A 59 31.88 -0.90 1.30
CA CYS A 59 30.83 -0.86 0.29
C CYS A 59 31.36 -0.35 -1.04
N ALA A 60 30.79 -0.88 -2.13
CA ALA A 60 31.12 -0.50 -3.49
C ALA A 60 30.46 0.85 -3.81
N ASN A 61 31.23 1.93 -3.72
CA ASN A 61 30.81 3.26 -4.16
C ASN A 61 31.59 3.61 -5.42
N SER A 62 30.97 3.41 -6.58
CA SER A 62 31.60 3.51 -7.90
C SER A 62 32.10 4.92 -8.22
N GLU A 63 31.54 5.97 -7.59
CA GLU A 63 31.81 7.37 -7.93
C GLU A 63 31.93 8.31 -6.71
N GLY A 64 32.12 7.76 -5.50
CA GLY A 64 32.29 8.57 -4.29
C GLY A 64 31.02 9.27 -3.77
N ASN A 65 29.86 9.01 -4.39
CA ASN A 65 28.56 9.50 -3.94
C ASN A 65 28.07 8.87 -2.62
N GLY A 66 28.65 7.74 -2.21
CA GLY A 66 28.36 7.13 -0.90
C GLY A 66 26.97 6.51 -0.78
N LEU A 67 26.29 6.24 -1.90
CA LEU A 67 24.89 5.77 -1.91
C LEU A 67 24.73 4.35 -1.36
N VAL A 68 25.78 3.53 -1.40
CA VAL A 68 25.76 2.21 -0.77
C VAL A 68 26.46 2.29 0.59
N TYR A 69 25.71 2.01 1.65
CA TYR A 69 26.18 2.13 3.03
C TYR A 69 25.51 1.11 3.95
N GLY A 70 25.81 1.22 5.25
CA GLY A 70 25.37 0.26 6.27
C GLY A 70 26.52 -0.62 6.77
N LYS A 71 26.25 -1.39 7.82
CA LYS A 71 27.30 -2.21 8.46
C LYS A 71 27.76 -3.34 7.53
N PHE A 72 26.82 -3.86 6.75
CA PHE A 72 26.98 -4.93 5.80
C PHE A 72 26.68 -4.47 4.37
N CYS A 73 26.71 -3.16 4.07
CA CYS A 73 26.36 -2.63 2.75
C CYS A 73 24.92 -2.99 2.30
N GLU A 74 24.00 -3.04 3.26
CA GLU A 74 22.61 -3.40 3.10
C GLU A 74 21.71 -2.27 2.59
N CYS A 75 22.18 -1.02 2.65
CA CYS A 75 21.43 0.15 2.19
C CYS A 75 21.96 0.63 0.85
N ASP A 76 21.04 0.90 -0.07
CA ASP A 76 21.33 1.40 -1.41
C ASP A 76 20.37 2.53 -1.77
N ASP A 77 20.86 3.77 -1.70
CA ASP A 77 20.04 4.95 -1.99
C ASP A 77 19.86 5.22 -3.50
N ARG A 78 20.46 4.39 -4.37
CA ARG A 78 20.21 4.47 -5.82
C ARG A 78 18.77 4.16 -6.18
N GLU A 79 18.08 3.37 -5.35
CA GLU A 79 16.66 3.03 -5.54
C GLU A 79 15.75 4.28 -5.45
N CYS A 80 16.19 5.33 -4.76
CA CYS A 80 15.47 6.58 -4.63
C CYS A 80 15.68 7.55 -5.81
N ILE A 81 16.60 7.25 -6.72
CA ILE A 81 16.83 8.11 -7.90
C ILE A 81 15.63 7.96 -8.82
N ASP A 82 15.06 9.08 -9.21
CA ASP A 82 14.00 9.12 -10.20
C ASP A 82 14.57 9.06 -11.62
N ASP A 83 13.94 8.25 -12.49
CA ASP A 83 14.48 7.96 -13.82
C ASP A 83 14.27 9.13 -14.81
N GLU A 84 13.30 10.01 -14.54
CA GLU A 84 12.99 11.16 -15.39
C GLU A 84 13.81 12.39 -15.01
N THR A 85 13.94 12.66 -13.70
CA THR A 85 14.63 13.83 -13.17
C THR A 85 16.11 13.59 -12.87
N GLU A 86 16.54 12.33 -12.75
CA GLU A 86 17.87 11.91 -12.27
C GLU A 86 18.18 12.40 -10.84
N GLU A 87 17.17 12.87 -10.10
CA GLU A 87 17.31 13.40 -8.74
C GLU A 87 16.88 12.36 -7.69
N ILE A 88 17.55 12.39 -6.53
CA ILE A 88 17.13 11.57 -5.38
C ILE A 88 15.82 12.15 -4.83
N CYS A 89 14.78 11.31 -4.78
CA CYS A 89 13.45 11.70 -4.30
C CYS A 89 12.92 12.96 -4.99
N THR A 90 13.13 13.08 -6.31
CA THR A 90 12.72 14.23 -7.16
C THR A 90 13.14 15.60 -6.61
N GLY A 91 14.20 15.65 -5.79
CA GLY A 91 14.65 16.87 -5.13
C GLY A 91 13.78 17.33 -3.95
N HIS A 92 12.72 16.59 -3.61
CA HIS A 92 11.71 16.94 -2.61
C HIS A 92 11.73 16.02 -1.39
N GLY A 93 12.86 15.40 -1.10
CA GLY A 93 12.99 14.52 0.05
C GLY A 93 14.42 14.08 0.33
N LYS A 94 14.55 13.24 1.35
CA LYS A 94 15.81 12.56 1.68
C LYS A 94 15.63 11.06 1.54
N CYS A 95 16.55 10.40 0.85
CA CYS A 95 16.59 8.95 0.82
C CYS A 95 17.24 8.42 2.09
N TYR A 96 16.67 7.36 2.64
CA TYR A 96 17.32 6.53 3.65
C TYR A 96 17.07 5.07 3.32
N CYS A 97 18.12 4.37 2.92
CA CYS A 97 18.12 2.93 2.67
C CYS A 97 17.04 2.53 1.65
N GLY A 98 17.02 3.22 0.51
CA GLY A 98 16.07 2.98 -0.59
C GLY A 98 14.65 3.54 -0.37
N ASN A 99 14.41 4.29 0.71
CA ASN A 99 13.10 4.87 1.00
C ASN A 99 13.17 6.40 1.04
N CYS A 100 12.29 7.08 0.31
CA CYS A 100 12.20 8.53 0.33
C CYS A 100 11.37 9.05 1.50
N TYR A 101 11.91 10.03 2.21
CA TYR A 101 11.24 10.77 3.26
C TYR A 101 11.00 12.18 2.75
N CYS A 102 9.77 12.42 2.32
CA CYS A 102 9.38 13.62 1.61
C CYS A 102 9.31 14.86 2.51
N GLU A 103 9.58 16.00 1.89
CA GLU A 103 9.35 17.31 2.47
C GLU A 103 7.85 17.57 2.69
N ALA A 104 7.53 18.56 3.51
CA ALA A 104 6.14 18.87 3.84
C ALA A 104 5.35 19.27 2.57
N GLY A 105 4.25 18.56 2.31
CA GLY A 105 3.39 18.78 1.14
C GLY A 105 3.75 17.92 -0.08
N TRP A 106 4.84 17.14 0.00
CA TRP A 106 5.25 16.19 -1.03
C TRP A 106 4.95 14.75 -0.61
N HIS A 107 4.55 13.95 -1.59
CA HIS A 107 4.03 12.59 -1.43
C HIS A 107 4.44 11.72 -2.61
N GLY A 108 4.26 10.41 -2.48
CA GLY A 108 4.71 9.43 -3.47
C GLY A 108 5.95 8.68 -2.98
N ASP A 109 6.31 7.60 -3.68
CA ASP A 109 7.43 6.75 -3.32
C ASP A 109 8.78 7.44 -3.59
N LYS A 110 8.80 8.40 -4.53
CA LYS A 110 9.95 9.25 -4.87
C LYS A 110 9.65 10.74 -4.66
N CYS A 111 8.63 11.08 -3.86
CA CYS A 111 8.21 12.45 -3.53
C CYS A 111 7.76 13.30 -4.73
N GLU A 112 7.23 12.66 -5.76
CA GLU A 112 6.88 13.26 -7.05
C GLU A 112 5.54 14.03 -7.06
N PHE A 113 4.71 13.89 -6.01
CA PHE A 113 3.38 14.51 -5.94
C PHE A 113 3.33 15.65 -4.92
N GLN A 114 3.02 16.85 -5.38
CA GLN A 114 2.70 17.98 -4.50
C GLN A 114 1.18 18.06 -4.27
N CYS A 115 0.76 18.12 -3.00
CA CYS A 115 -0.66 18.31 -2.67
C CYS A 115 -0.96 19.77 -2.31
N ASP A 116 -1.98 20.34 -2.93
CA ASP A 116 -2.48 21.70 -2.64
C ASP A 116 -3.35 21.80 -1.37
N ILE A 117 -3.49 20.69 -0.64
CA ILE A 117 -4.37 20.58 0.53
C ILE A 117 -3.59 20.19 1.78
N THR A 118 -4.12 20.55 2.93
CA THR A 118 -3.43 20.33 4.22
C THR A 118 -3.40 18.84 4.61
N PRO A 119 -2.42 18.39 5.43
CA PRO A 119 -2.39 17.01 5.93
C PRO A 119 -3.67 16.57 6.65
N TRP A 120 -4.35 17.50 7.32
CA TRP A 120 -5.64 17.26 7.95
C TRP A 120 -6.76 17.00 6.91
N GLU A 121 -6.80 17.76 5.82
CA GLU A 121 -7.77 17.56 4.73
C GLU A 121 -7.53 16.23 4.02
N ILE A 122 -6.27 15.89 3.74
CA ILE A 122 -5.89 14.60 3.16
C ILE A 122 -6.44 13.47 4.04
N LYS A 123 -6.12 13.50 5.34
CA LYS A 123 -6.61 12.50 6.28
C LYS A 123 -8.13 12.42 6.30
N LYS A 124 -8.82 13.57 6.32
CA LYS A 124 -10.28 13.62 6.36
C LYS A 124 -10.91 12.99 5.11
N ARG A 125 -10.40 13.29 3.92
CA ARG A 125 -10.95 12.79 2.64
C ARG A 125 -10.75 11.28 2.48
N CYS A 126 -9.62 10.75 2.92
CA CYS A 126 -9.33 9.33 2.81
C CYS A 126 -9.86 8.48 3.98
N THR A 127 -10.42 9.08 5.02
CA THR A 127 -10.95 8.31 6.17
C THR A 127 -12.36 7.82 5.86
N SER A 128 -12.52 6.50 5.76
CA SER A 128 -13.80 5.83 5.58
C SER A 128 -14.71 5.98 6.82
N PRO A 129 -16.02 5.70 6.72
CA PRO A 129 -16.96 5.81 7.85
C PRO A 129 -16.61 4.95 9.07
N ASP A 130 -15.87 3.86 8.87
CA ASP A 130 -15.35 2.98 9.93
C ASP A 130 -14.01 3.47 10.53
N GLY A 131 -13.53 4.64 10.12
CA GLY A 131 -12.35 5.31 10.68
C GLY A 131 -11.01 4.84 10.12
N LYS A 132 -11.00 4.05 9.03
CA LYS A 132 -9.79 3.54 8.39
C LYS A 132 -9.38 4.45 7.22
N ILE A 133 -8.10 4.47 6.89
CA ILE A 133 -7.63 5.17 5.69
C ILE A 133 -7.83 4.23 4.50
N CYS A 134 -8.60 4.67 3.50
CA CYS A 134 -8.95 3.91 2.31
C CYS A 134 -9.40 2.48 2.62
N SER A 135 -10.18 2.30 3.71
CA SER A 135 -10.67 1.00 4.19
C SER A 135 -9.59 -0.07 4.39
N ASN A 136 -8.32 0.32 4.56
CA ASN A 136 -7.13 -0.56 4.52
C ASN A 136 -7.01 -1.40 3.23
N ARG A 137 -7.60 -0.93 2.13
CA ARG A 137 -7.65 -1.60 0.82
C ARG A 137 -7.15 -0.69 -0.30
N GLY A 138 -6.42 0.37 0.05
CA GLY A 138 -5.85 1.30 -0.91
C GLY A 138 -4.83 2.24 -0.26
N THR A 139 -4.18 3.04 -1.11
CA THR A 139 -3.24 4.08 -0.71
C THR A 139 -3.89 5.44 -0.85
N CYS A 140 -3.76 6.30 0.17
CA CYS A 140 -4.25 7.68 0.13
C CYS A 140 -3.15 8.62 -0.39
N VAL A 141 -3.40 9.31 -1.51
CA VAL A 141 -2.51 10.34 -2.07
C VAL A 141 -3.33 11.59 -2.34
N CYS A 142 -2.91 12.74 -1.80
CA CYS A 142 -3.61 14.03 -1.96
C CYS A 142 -5.13 14.02 -1.68
N GLY A 143 -5.58 13.16 -0.76
CA GLY A 143 -6.99 13.06 -0.39
C GLY A 143 -7.82 12.19 -1.35
N GLU A 144 -7.17 11.45 -2.24
CA GLU A 144 -7.78 10.46 -3.12
C GLU A 144 -7.24 9.08 -2.80
N CYS A 145 -8.13 8.09 -2.75
CA CYS A 145 -7.76 6.70 -2.49
C CYS A 145 -7.54 5.95 -3.80
N THR A 146 -6.34 5.42 -4.01
CA THR A 146 -6.05 4.43 -5.05
C THR A 146 -6.30 3.04 -4.47
N CYS A 147 -7.39 2.40 -4.88
CA CYS A 147 -7.75 1.07 -4.40
C CYS A 147 -6.87 -0.02 -5.00
N HIS A 148 -6.57 -1.05 -4.21
CA HIS A 148 -5.82 -2.21 -4.66
C HIS A 148 -6.80 -3.32 -5.05
N ASP A 149 -6.68 -3.85 -6.27
CA ASP A 149 -7.57 -4.89 -6.80
C ASP A 149 -7.32 -6.29 -6.20
N VAL A 150 -6.28 -6.43 -5.37
CA VAL A 150 -5.85 -7.71 -4.80
C VAL A 150 -6.04 -7.67 -3.29
N ASP A 151 -6.92 -8.53 -2.79
CA ASP A 151 -7.06 -8.78 -1.36
C ASP A 151 -5.78 -9.45 -0.81
N PRO A 152 -5.37 -9.22 0.45
CA PRO A 152 -4.30 -9.98 1.11
C PRO A 152 -4.38 -11.52 0.99
N THR A 153 -5.55 -12.09 0.65
CA THR A 153 -5.70 -13.52 0.34
C THR A 153 -5.21 -13.95 -1.05
N GLY A 154 -4.92 -13.00 -1.95
CA GLY A 154 -4.52 -13.24 -3.33
C GLY A 154 -5.67 -13.42 -4.32
N ASP A 155 -6.92 -13.25 -3.86
CA ASP A 155 -8.09 -13.21 -4.74
C ASP A 155 -8.26 -11.80 -5.32
N TRP A 156 -8.38 -11.71 -6.64
CA TRP A 156 -8.77 -10.50 -7.34
C TRP A 156 -10.21 -10.11 -6.99
N GLY A 157 -10.44 -8.84 -6.68
CA GLY A 157 -11.77 -8.29 -6.43
C GLY A 157 -11.85 -6.85 -6.92
N ASP A 158 -13.01 -6.47 -7.47
CA ASP A 158 -13.26 -5.09 -7.90
C ASP A 158 -13.50 -4.23 -6.66
N ILE A 159 -12.41 -3.69 -6.09
CA ILE A 159 -12.42 -2.81 -4.91
C ILE A 159 -12.50 -1.36 -5.40
N HIS A 160 -13.53 -0.65 -4.95
CA HIS A 160 -13.81 0.70 -5.43
C HIS A 160 -14.50 1.57 -4.37
N GLY A 161 -14.82 2.81 -4.73
CA GLY A 161 -15.41 3.82 -3.85
C GLY A 161 -14.38 4.85 -3.40
N ASP A 162 -14.86 6.00 -2.91
CA ASP A 162 -14.00 7.15 -2.54
C ASP A 162 -12.97 6.78 -1.46
N THR A 163 -13.30 5.78 -0.64
CA THR A 163 -12.44 5.26 0.44
C THR A 163 -12.21 3.76 0.33
N CYS A 164 -12.31 3.18 -0.87
CA CYS A 164 -12.14 1.74 -1.14
C CYS A 164 -13.02 0.83 -0.26
N GLU A 165 -14.20 1.32 0.12
CA GLU A 165 -15.12 0.64 1.01
C GLU A 165 -15.84 -0.53 0.31
N CYS A 166 -15.95 -0.47 -1.02
CA CYS A 166 -16.71 -1.42 -1.81
C CYS A 166 -15.85 -2.57 -2.30
N ASP A 167 -16.48 -3.72 -2.39
CA ASP A 167 -15.92 -4.95 -2.94
C ASP A 167 -17.08 -5.71 -3.59
N GLU A 168 -17.04 -5.83 -4.92
CA GLU A 168 -18.12 -6.44 -5.69
C GLU A 168 -18.33 -7.93 -5.37
N ARG A 169 -17.39 -8.61 -4.71
CA ARG A 169 -17.60 -9.98 -4.19
C ARG A 169 -18.76 -10.03 -3.19
N ASN A 170 -19.08 -8.90 -2.53
CA ASN A 170 -20.24 -8.77 -1.65
C ASN A 170 -21.59 -8.80 -2.39
N CYS A 171 -21.59 -8.68 -3.73
CA CYS A 171 -22.80 -8.79 -4.54
C CYS A 171 -23.38 -10.21 -4.58
N LYS A 172 -22.69 -11.22 -4.04
CA LYS A 172 -23.25 -12.57 -3.83
C LYS A 172 -24.56 -12.56 -3.03
N ALA A 173 -24.77 -11.58 -2.14
CA ALA A 173 -26.02 -11.47 -1.38
C ALA A 173 -27.23 -11.10 -2.25
N VAL A 174 -27.01 -10.38 -3.36
CA VAL A 174 -28.05 -9.93 -4.29
C VAL A 174 -28.15 -10.79 -5.54
N TYR A 175 -27.25 -11.77 -5.70
CA TYR A 175 -27.34 -12.81 -6.72
C TYR A 175 -28.54 -13.74 -6.43
N ASP A 176 -29.30 -14.03 -7.48
CA ASP A 176 -30.37 -15.02 -7.47
C ASP A 176 -29.95 -16.23 -8.31
N ARG A 177 -29.75 -17.38 -7.65
CA ARG A 177 -29.35 -18.63 -8.30
C ARG A 177 -30.43 -19.16 -9.25
N TYR A 178 -31.70 -18.84 -9.05
CA TYR A 178 -32.79 -19.40 -9.86
C TYR A 178 -32.93 -18.70 -11.21
N SER A 179 -32.72 -17.38 -11.25
CA SER A 179 -32.72 -16.62 -12.50
C SER A 179 -31.32 -16.44 -13.11
N ASP A 180 -30.27 -16.80 -12.36
CA ASP A 180 -28.87 -16.54 -12.72
C ASP A 180 -28.58 -15.04 -12.96
N ASP A 181 -29.25 -14.18 -12.19
CA ASP A 181 -29.16 -12.72 -12.31
C ASP A 181 -28.74 -12.06 -11.00
N PHE A 182 -28.08 -10.91 -11.11
CA PHE A 182 -27.92 -9.96 -10.01
C PHE A 182 -29.06 -8.95 -10.02
N CYS A 183 -29.53 -8.54 -8.85
CA CYS A 183 -30.56 -7.51 -8.73
C CYS A 183 -31.81 -7.80 -9.59
N SER A 184 -32.21 -9.07 -9.62
CA SER A 184 -33.36 -9.57 -10.40
C SER A 184 -33.34 -9.15 -11.88
N GLY A 185 -32.18 -8.86 -12.47
CA GLY A 185 -32.01 -8.36 -13.85
C GLY A 185 -32.40 -6.88 -14.04
N HIS A 186 -32.88 -6.23 -12.98
CA HIS A 186 -33.48 -4.89 -12.99
C HIS A 186 -32.63 -3.84 -12.27
N GLY A 187 -31.36 -4.14 -12.02
CA GLY A 187 -30.43 -3.19 -11.42
C GLY A 187 -28.98 -3.59 -11.66
N GLN A 188 -28.08 -2.75 -11.17
CA GLN A 188 -26.66 -3.05 -11.08
C GLN A 188 -26.27 -3.14 -9.61
N CYS A 189 -25.43 -4.12 -9.26
CA CYS A 189 -24.94 -4.19 -7.90
C CYS A 189 -23.80 -3.19 -7.72
N ASN A 190 -23.88 -2.37 -6.69
CA ASN A 190 -22.85 -1.45 -6.25
C ASN A 190 -22.68 -1.65 -4.74
N CYS A 191 -21.48 -2.06 -4.31
CA CYS A 191 -21.17 -2.21 -2.88
C CYS A 191 -22.10 -3.18 -2.12
N GLY A 192 -22.54 -4.28 -2.76
CA GLY A 192 -23.48 -5.24 -2.15
C GLY A 192 -24.94 -4.78 -2.08
N ARG A 193 -25.28 -3.64 -2.70
CA ARG A 193 -26.64 -3.10 -2.84
C ARG A 193 -27.02 -2.96 -4.31
N CYS A 194 -28.30 -3.11 -4.62
CA CYS A 194 -28.79 -2.90 -5.97
C CYS A 194 -29.22 -1.46 -6.23
N ASP A 195 -28.66 -0.87 -7.28
CA ASP A 195 -29.15 0.35 -7.89
C ASP A 195 -30.15 -0.01 -9.00
N CYS A 196 -31.43 0.19 -8.69
CA CYS A 196 -32.52 -0.23 -9.56
C CYS A 196 -32.67 0.68 -10.77
N LYS A 197 -32.91 0.07 -11.93
CA LYS A 197 -33.34 0.76 -13.15
C LYS A 197 -34.66 1.49 -12.91
N GLU A 198 -34.93 2.51 -13.74
CA GLU A 198 -36.16 3.27 -13.65
C GLU A 198 -37.39 2.35 -13.71
N GLY A 199 -38.36 2.58 -12.82
CA GLY A 199 -39.56 1.76 -12.70
C GLY A 199 -39.44 0.54 -11.79
N TRP A 200 -38.28 0.27 -11.19
CA TRP A 200 -38.08 -0.84 -10.25
C TRP A 200 -37.73 -0.37 -8.82
N THR A 201 -37.99 -1.23 -7.84
CA THR A 201 -37.76 -1.00 -6.40
C THR A 201 -37.61 -2.34 -5.67
N GLY A 202 -37.30 -2.29 -4.38
CA GLY A 202 -36.97 -3.47 -3.56
C GLY A 202 -35.46 -3.57 -3.30
N LYS A 203 -35.06 -4.50 -2.44
CA LYS A 203 -33.63 -4.65 -2.06
C LYS A 203 -32.80 -5.27 -3.18
N LYS A 204 -33.44 -6.10 -4.00
CA LYS A 204 -32.90 -6.77 -5.18
C LYS A 204 -33.53 -6.24 -6.47
N CYS A 205 -34.24 -5.10 -6.44
CA CYS A 205 -35.00 -4.60 -7.61
C CYS A 205 -36.08 -5.56 -8.11
N GLU A 206 -36.67 -6.32 -7.19
CA GLU A 206 -37.63 -7.40 -7.46
C GLU A 206 -39.07 -6.91 -7.65
N HIS A 207 -39.35 -5.61 -7.42
CA HIS A 207 -40.69 -5.06 -7.47
C HIS A 207 -40.82 -3.92 -8.49
N PRO A 208 -41.85 -3.92 -9.36
CA PRO A 208 -42.16 -2.77 -10.19
C PRO A 208 -42.76 -1.64 -9.34
N ARG A 209 -42.41 -0.38 -9.65
CA ARG A 209 -42.95 0.82 -8.99
C ARG A 209 -44.41 1.08 -9.35
N SER A 210 -44.83 0.69 -10.55
CA SER A 210 -46.22 0.73 -10.98
C SER A 210 -46.83 -0.67 -10.87
N CYS A 211 -47.88 -0.79 -10.05
CA CYS A 211 -48.65 -2.02 -9.95
C CYS A 211 -49.88 -1.91 -10.87
N PRO A 212 -50.05 -2.80 -11.86
CA PRO A 212 -51.25 -2.81 -12.70
C PRO A 212 -52.48 -3.39 -11.98
N LEU A 213 -52.34 -3.88 -10.74
CA LEU A 213 -53.41 -4.47 -9.94
C LEU A 213 -54.01 -3.44 -9.00
N SER A 214 -55.31 -3.56 -8.73
CA SER A 214 -55.93 -2.82 -7.63
C SER A 214 -55.40 -3.31 -6.27
N PRO A 215 -55.48 -2.48 -5.21
CA PRO A 215 -55.05 -2.87 -3.87
C PRO A 215 -55.69 -4.17 -3.35
N GLU A 216 -56.97 -4.40 -3.69
CA GLU A 216 -57.73 -5.58 -3.28
C GLU A 216 -57.28 -6.85 -4.00
N GLU A 217 -57.02 -6.75 -5.32
CA GLU A 217 -56.48 -7.86 -6.11
C GLU A 217 -55.05 -8.22 -5.70
N SER A 218 -54.24 -7.21 -5.41
CA SER A 218 -52.89 -7.39 -4.88
C SER A 218 -52.93 -8.11 -3.52
N ALA A 219 -53.77 -7.66 -2.59
CA ALA A 219 -53.92 -8.28 -1.28
C ALA A 219 -54.35 -9.75 -1.35
N LYS A 220 -55.33 -10.07 -2.22
CA LYS A 220 -55.76 -11.47 -2.44
C LYS A 220 -54.62 -12.36 -2.92
N LYS A 221 -53.75 -11.87 -3.82
CA LYS A 221 -52.60 -12.64 -4.31
C LYS A 221 -51.54 -12.88 -3.23
N CYS A 222 -51.41 -11.98 -2.26
CA CYS A 222 -50.41 -12.07 -1.19
C CYS A 222 -50.90 -12.83 0.07
N GLN A 223 -52.18 -13.20 0.13
CA GLN A 223 -52.81 -13.82 1.31
C GLN A 223 -52.59 -15.34 1.40
N GLY A 224 -52.37 -16.02 0.26
CA GLY A 224 -52.16 -17.47 0.23
C GLY A 224 -53.29 -18.24 0.90
N ASN A 225 -52.97 -19.17 1.82
CA ASN A 225 -53.97 -19.95 2.59
C ASN A 225 -54.26 -19.37 3.99
N SER A 226 -53.66 -18.24 4.36
CA SER A 226 -53.78 -17.62 5.67
C SER A 226 -54.73 -16.43 5.60
N ASN A 227 -55.39 -16.08 6.70
CA ASN A 227 -56.18 -14.84 6.74
C ASN A 227 -55.30 -13.56 6.78
N LEU A 228 -53.99 -13.69 6.97
CA LEU A 228 -53.03 -12.59 6.99
C LEU A 228 -52.21 -12.51 5.69
N PRO A 229 -52.16 -11.35 5.00
CA PRO A 229 -51.28 -11.16 3.85
C PRO A 229 -49.81 -11.34 4.25
N CYS A 230 -49.01 -11.91 3.35
CA CYS A 230 -47.57 -12.09 3.50
C CYS A 230 -47.14 -12.90 4.74
N SER A 231 -47.96 -13.87 5.17
CA SER A 231 -47.70 -14.69 6.37
C SER A 231 -46.86 -15.96 6.11
N GLY A 232 -46.49 -16.22 4.85
CA GLY A 232 -45.56 -17.29 4.45
C GLY A 232 -44.11 -16.78 4.32
N ARG A 233 -43.17 -17.67 3.96
CA ARG A 233 -41.74 -17.32 3.76
C ARG A 233 -41.45 -16.56 2.44
N GLY A 234 -42.47 -16.08 1.73
CA GLY A 234 -42.33 -15.63 0.34
C GLY A 234 -41.94 -16.78 -0.59
N LYS A 235 -42.06 -16.56 -1.89
CA LYS A 235 -41.34 -17.36 -2.89
C LYS A 235 -40.09 -16.59 -3.28
#